data_AF-A0A1R0Y484-F1
#
_entry.id   AF-A0A1R0Y484-F1
#
_cell.length_a   1.000
_cell.length_b   1.000
_cell.length_c   1.000
_cell.angle_alpha   90.00
_cell.angle_beta   90.00
_cell.angle_gamma   90.00
#
_symmetry.space_group_name_H-M   'P 1'
#
loop_
_entity.id
_entity.type
_entity.pdbx_description
1 polymer ?
#
loop_
_entity_poly.entity_id
_entity_poly.type
_entity_poly.pdbx_seq_one_letter_code
_entity_poly.pdbx_strand_id
1 'polypeptide(L)' 'MKYIEFGLGNTWFIRTETELEDGNEFEEKGIVKPVRFHSLYFRIWIGKTVVVLDLKQGFKISKKSYNTFKIIFGITSL' A
#
# COMPACT_ATOMS: atom_id res chain seq x y z
N MET A 1 -8.21 8.77 -2.75
CA MET A 1 -6.95 8.50 -3.49
C MET A 1 -6.94 7.06 -3.98
N LYS A 2 -6.11 6.73 -4.98
CA LYS A 2 -5.91 5.34 -5.42
C LYS A 2 -4.53 4.85 -4.97
N TYR A 3 -4.47 3.66 -4.39
CA TYR A 3 -3.23 3.02 -3.97
C TYR A 3 -3.07 1.71 -4.73
N ILE A 4 -2.16 1.69 -5.69
CA ILE A 4 -1.90 0.52 -6.53
C ILE A 4 -0.74 -0.23 -5.91
N GLU A 5 -1.02 -1.40 -5.35
CA GLU A 5 -0.06 -2.20 -4.61
C GLU A 5 0.27 -3.50 -5.33
N PHE A 6 1.56 -3.77 -5.42
CA PHE A 6 2.10 -5.05 -5.83
C PHE A 6 2.91 -5.67 -4.69
N GLY A 7 2.60 -6.89 -4.27
CA GLY A 7 3.33 -7.48 -3.17
C GLY A 7 2.95 -8.88 -2.75
N LEU A 8 3.79 -9.44 -1.89
CA LEU A 8 3.59 -10.71 -1.20
C LEU A 8 2.93 -10.46 0.16
N GLY A 9 1.91 -11.26 0.48
CA GLY A 9 1.16 -11.18 1.75
C GLY A 9 -0.11 -10.35 1.70
N ASN A 10 -0.48 -9.79 0.54
CA ASN A 10 -1.81 -9.25 0.27
C ASN A 10 -2.73 -10.34 -0.31
N THR A 11 -4.05 -10.08 -0.33
CA THR A 11 -5.06 -10.97 -0.91
C THR A 11 -4.77 -11.32 -2.37
N TRP A 12 -4.22 -10.36 -3.12
CA TRP A 12 -3.75 -10.55 -4.48
C TRP A 12 -2.35 -9.97 -4.65
N PHE A 13 -1.60 -10.52 -5.61
CA PHE A 13 -0.28 -10.01 -5.98
C PHE A 13 -0.33 -8.56 -6.45
N ILE A 14 -1.37 -8.18 -7.21
CA ILE A 14 -1.62 -6.80 -7.65
C ILE A 14 -3.04 -6.43 -7.19
N ARG A 15 -3.17 -5.31 -6.48
CA ARG A 15 -4.46 -4.72 -6.08
C ARG A 15 -4.44 -3.21 -6.25
N THR A 16 -5.61 -2.62 -6.44
CA THR A 16 -5.82 -1.18 -6.33
C THR A 16 -6.82 -0.94 -5.22
N GLU A 17 -6.45 -0.15 -4.23
CA GLU A 17 -7.34 0.32 -3.16
C GLU A 17 -7.77 1.75 -3.52
N THR A 18 -9.08 1.96 -3.64
CA THR A 18 -9.63 3.28 -3.94
C THR A 18 -10.31 3.82 -2.70
N GLU A 19 -9.79 4.93 -2.19
CA GLU A 19 -10.35 5.71 -1.09
C GLU A 19 -11.17 6.87 -1.68
N LEU A 20 -12.46 6.89 -1.40
CA LEU A 20 -13.41 7.93 -1.81
C LEU A 20 -13.34 9.13 -0.86
N GLU A 21 -13.85 10.28 -1.31
CA GLU A 21 -13.87 11.53 -0.51
C GLU A 21 -14.72 11.39 0.76
N ASP A 22 -15.75 10.52 0.75
CA ASP A 22 -16.57 10.15 1.90
C ASP A 22 -15.86 9.21 2.90
N GLY A 23 -14.59 8.84 2.66
CA GLY A 23 -13.82 7.93 3.52
C GLY A 23 -14.14 6.44 3.32
N ASN A 24 -15.00 6.09 2.36
CA ASN A 24 -15.21 4.70 1.95
C ASN A 24 -14.01 4.18 1.16
N GLU A 25 -13.55 2.99 1.52
CA GLU A 25 -12.44 2.29 0.87
C GLU A 25 -12.95 1.02 0.21
N PHE A 26 -12.50 0.73 -1.02
CA PHE A 26 -12.75 -0.55 -1.66
C PHE A 26 -11.52 -1.09 -2.39
N GLU A 27 -11.39 -2.41 -2.39
CA GLU A 27 -10.27 -3.12 -3.00
C GLU A 27 -10.68 -3.74 -4.33
N GLU A 28 -9.90 -3.47 -5.37
CA GLU A 28 -10.05 -4.05 -6.70
C GLU A 28 -8.83 -4.89 -7.06
N LYS A 29 -9.04 -6.06 -7.66
CA LYS A 29 -7.95 -6.90 -8.15
C LYS A 29 -7.36 -6.28 -9.43
N GLY A 30 -6.04 -6.10 -9.46
CA GLY A 30 -5.33 -5.53 -10.61
C GLY A 30 -5.11 -4.01 -10.54
N ILE A 31 -4.80 -3.40 -11.69
CA ILE A 31 -4.50 -1.96 -11.83
C ILE A 31 -5.71 -1.24 -12.42
N VAL A 32 -6.29 -0.30 -11.67
CA VAL A 32 -7.49 0.44 -12.09
C VAL A 32 -7.09 1.79 -12.69
N LYS A 33 -7.35 1.97 -13.98
CA LYS A 33 -7.09 3.21 -14.71
C LYS A 33 -8.18 4.26 -14.46
N PRO A 34 -7.92 5.57 -14.62
CA PRO A 34 -6.62 6.19 -14.88
C PRO A 34 -5.74 6.22 -13.62
N VAL A 35 -4.42 6.19 -13.84
CA VAL A 35 -3.39 6.28 -12.80
C VAL A 35 -2.62 7.58 -13.00
N ARG A 36 -2.77 8.53 -12.07
CA ARG A 36 -2.01 9.78 -12.01
C ARG A 36 -1.00 9.68 -10.89
N PHE A 37 0.24 9.33 -11.25
CA PHE A 37 1.32 9.15 -10.29
C PHE A 37 1.45 10.35 -9.32
N HIS A 38 1.42 10.06 -8.03
CA HIS A 38 1.56 11.06 -6.96
C HIS A 38 2.77 10.78 -6.07
N SER A 39 2.89 9.54 -5.60
CA SER A 39 4.01 9.09 -4.78
C SER A 39 4.24 7.60 -5.00
N LEU A 40 5.41 7.14 -4.60
CA LEU A 40 5.76 5.74 -4.54
C LEU A 40 6.11 5.40 -3.10
N TYR A 41 5.60 4.28 -2.61
CA TYR A 41 5.96 3.74 -1.31
C TYR A 41 6.37 2.27 -1.38
N PHE A 42 7.20 1.90 -0.43
CA PHE A 42 7.62 0.53 -0.19
C PHE A 42 7.33 0.20 1.26
N ARG A 43 6.68 -0.93 1.50
CA ARG A 43 6.24 -1.37 2.81
C ARG A 43 6.67 -2.81 3.06
N ILE A 44 7.46 -3.01 4.10
CA ILE A 44 7.90 -4.34 4.53
C ILE A 44 7.35 -4.62 5.92
N TRP A 45 6.73 -5.78 6.08
CA TRP A 45 6.36 -6.37 7.36
C TRP A 45 7.31 -7.53 7.65
N ILE A 46 8.06 -7.43 8.74
CA ILE A 46 8.95 -8.50 9.24
C ILE A 46 8.56 -8.78 10.69
N GLY A 47 7.81 -9.86 10.90
CA GLY A 47 7.30 -10.22 12.23
C GLY A 47 6.34 -9.14 12.74
N LYS A 48 6.69 -8.49 13.86
CA LYS A 48 5.91 -7.39 14.43
C LYS A 48 6.27 -6.03 13.86
N THR A 49 7.36 -5.92 13.11
CA THR A 49 7.87 -4.63 12.65
C THR A 49 7.35 -4.33 11.26
N VAL A 50 6.79 -3.14 11.08
CA VAL A 50 6.34 -2.60 9.80
C VAL A 50 7.22 -1.41 9.47
N VAL A 51 7.85 -1.47 8.32
CA VAL A 51 8.66 -0.40 7.75
C VAL A 51 7.93 0.14 6.54
N VAL A 52 7.75 1.45 6.48
CA VAL A 52 7.16 2.18 5.36
C VAL A 52 8.18 3.22 4.90
N LEU A 53 8.50 3.18 3.62
CA LEU A 53 9.37 4.11 2.92
C LEU A 53 8.51 4.75 1.83
N ASP A 54 8.08 5.99 1.99
CA ASP A 54 7.36 6.74 0.97
C ASP A 54 8.24 7.87 0.44
N LEU A 55 8.25 8.10 -0.87
CA LEU A 55 9.08 9.14 -1.48
C LEU A 55 8.71 10.56 -1.00
N LYS A 56 7.47 10.79 -0.60
CA LYS A 56 6.96 12.11 -0.22
C LYS A 56 6.87 12.31 1.30
N GLN A 57 6.45 11.29 2.05
CA GLN A 57 6.32 11.30 3.51
C GLN A 57 7.59 10.83 4.22
N GLY A 58 8.53 10.21 3.50
CA GLY A 58 9.78 9.70 4.05
C GLY A 58 9.62 8.35 4.73
N PHE A 59 10.38 8.15 5.80
CA PHE A 59 10.54 6.86 6.46
C PHE A 59 9.75 6.76 7.75
N LYS A 60 9.04 5.65 7.93
CA LYS A 60 8.26 5.35 9.14
C LYS A 60 8.45 3.90 9.55
N ILE A 61 8.71 3.68 10.84
CA ILE A 61 8.72 2.35 11.45
C ILE A 61 7.58 2.28 12.46
N SER A 62 6.89 1.16 12.52
CA SER A 62 5.85 0.89 13.52
C SER A 62 5.90 -0.56 13.96
N LYS A 63 5.40 -0.85 15.17
CA LYS A 63 5.25 -2.21 15.68
C LYS A 63 3.77 -2.60 15.74
N LYS A 64 3.45 -3.84 15.40
CA LYS A 64 2.13 -4.45 15.44
C LYS A 64 2.08 -5.53 16.52
N SER A 65 0.88 -5.83 17.01
CA SER A 65 0.67 -6.82 18.08
C SER A 65 0.91 -8.26 17.61
N TYR A 66 0.67 -8.52 16.32
CA TYR A 66 0.76 -9.81 15.67
C TYR A 66 1.97 -9.89 14.72
N ASN A 67 2.40 -11.13 14.44
CA ASN A 67 3.46 -11.40 13.47
C ASN A 67 2.86 -11.51 12.07
N THR A 68 3.47 -10.85 11.10
CA THR A 68 3.13 -11.00 9.70
C THR A 68 4.38 -10.77 8.86
N PHE A 69 4.45 -11.46 7.72
CA PHE A 69 5.44 -11.21 6.70
C PHE A 69 4.75 -10.72 5.43
N LYS A 70 5.07 -9.51 5.00
CA LYS A 70 4.57 -8.89 3.74
C LYS A 70 5.67 -8.05 3.12
N ILE A 71 5.72 -8.03 1.80
CA ILE A 71 6.59 -7.13 1.05
C ILE A 71 5.73 -6.49 -0.02
N ILE A 72 5.49 -5.20 0.09
CA ILE A 72 4.53 -4.46 -0.72
C ILE A 72 5.23 -3.26 -1.34
N PHE A 73 5.09 -3.10 -2.64
CA PHE A 73 5.50 -1.94 -3.40
C PHE A 73 4.25 -1.27 -3.96
N GLY A 74 4.03 -0.01 -3.61
CA GLY A 74 2.79 0.70 -3.89
C GLY A 74 3.01 2.04 -4.56
N ILE A 75 2.10 2.41 -5.46
CA ILE A 75 2.02 3.73 -6.07
C ILE A 75 0.75 4.40 -5.57
N THR A 76 0.91 5.59 -5.02
CA THR A 76 -0.21 6.49 -4.73
C THR A 76 -0.55 7.29 -5.98
N SER A 77 -1.83 7.36 -6.30
CA SER A 77 -2.39 8.09 -7.42
C SER A 77 -3.52 9.00 -6.97
N LEU A 78 -3.57 10.21 -7.53
CA LEU A 78 -4.66 11.18 -7.34
C LEU A 78 -5.81 10.97 -8.33
#